data_AF-A0A957P633-F1
#
_entry.id   AF-A0A957P633-F1
#
_cell.length_a   1.000
_cell.length_b   1.000
_cell.length_c   1.000
_cell.angle_alpha   90.00
_cell.angle_beta   90.00
_cell.angle_gamma   90.00
#
_symmetry.space_group_name_H-M   'P 1'
#
loop_
_entity.id
_entity.type
_entity.pdbx_description
1 polymer ?
#
loop_
_entity_poly.entity_id
_entity_poly.type
_entity_poly.pdbx_seq_one_letter_code
_entity_poly.pdbx_strand_id
1 'polypeptide(L)'
;MPQQTQSTLETIYANWRGYNEKLRDAIAPLTDEQFLIQPAPHMWPLGQILQHIISVRAGWFSGTLQDDDESMNAYMEWGQRESPARSAAELVRGLDETWAFIESRLQRWT
;
A
#
# COMPACT_ATOMS: atom_id res chain seq x y z
N MET A 1 -14.58 25.96 -25.18
CA MET A 1 -14.89 25.22 -23.95
C MET A 1 -13.73 25.47 -22.99
N PRO A 2 -13.95 25.96 -21.76
CA PRO A 2 -12.84 26.14 -20.84
C PRO A 2 -12.31 24.76 -20.45
N GLN A 3 -11.01 24.56 -20.63
CA GLN A 3 -10.31 23.37 -20.21
C GLN A 3 -10.30 23.39 -18.68
N GLN A 4 -11.06 22.49 -18.04
CA GLN A 4 -11.00 22.34 -16.58
C GLN A 4 -9.58 21.85 -16.25
N THR A 5 -8.75 22.77 -15.76
CA THR A 5 -7.44 22.42 -15.24
C THR A 5 -7.65 21.66 -13.94
N GLN A 6 -7.31 20.37 -13.93
CA GLN A 6 -7.28 19.55 -12.73
C GLN A 6 -6.39 20.24 -11.69
N SER A 7 -6.83 20.29 -10.44
CA SER A 7 -6.04 20.86 -9.37
C SER A 7 -4.74 20.07 -9.16
N THR A 8 -3.73 20.70 -8.57
CA THR A 8 -2.48 20.03 -8.22
C THR A 8 -2.73 18.83 -7.29
N LEU A 9 -3.69 18.93 -6.36
CA LEU A 9 -4.05 17.84 -5.45
C LEU A 9 -4.70 16.67 -6.18
N GLU A 10 -5.69 16.94 -7.04
CA GLU A 10 -6.32 15.91 -7.87
C GLU A 10 -5.28 15.21 -8.75
N THR A 11 -4.30 15.95 -9.29
CA THR A 11 -3.21 15.37 -10.08
C THR A 11 -2.32 14.46 -9.24
N ILE A 12 -1.96 14.87 -8.02
CA ILE A 12 -1.16 14.04 -7.11
C ILE A 12 -1.90 12.74 -6.75
N TYR A 13 -3.18 12.83 -6.38
CA TYR A 13 -3.96 11.66 -5.97
C TYR A 13 -4.23 10.70 -7.12
N ALA A 14 -4.52 11.21 -8.33
CA ALA A 14 -4.67 10.38 -9.52
C ALA A 14 -3.37 9.63 -9.86
N ASN A 15 -2.22 10.30 -9.77
CA ASN A 15 -0.94 9.65 -10.00
C ASN A 15 -0.62 8.61 -8.91
N TRP A 16 -0.91 8.92 -7.64
CA TRP A 16 -0.71 7.98 -6.55
C TRP A 16 -1.54 6.70 -6.74
N ARG A 17 -2.81 6.85 -7.15
CA ARG A 17 -3.67 5.71 -7.57
C ARG A 17 -3.01 4.88 -8.66
N GLY A 18 -2.54 5.53 -9.72
CA GLY A 18 -1.89 4.86 -10.83
C GLY A 18 -0.62 4.11 -10.42
N TYR A 19 0.15 4.61 -9.45
CA TYR A 19 1.28 3.87 -8.89
C TYR A 19 0.86 2.69 -8.02
N ASN A 20 -0.26 2.78 -7.29
CA ASN A 20 -0.82 1.65 -6.58
C ASN A 20 -1.24 0.52 -7.53
N GLU A 21 -1.95 0.87 -8.61
CA GLU A 21 -2.38 -0.09 -9.64
C GLU A 21 -1.18 -0.76 -10.32
N LYS A 22 -0.17 0.01 -10.73
CA LYS A 22 1.07 -0.54 -11.30
C LYS A 22 1.79 -1.49 -10.35
N LEU A 23 1.85 -1.13 -9.06
CA LEU A 23 2.46 -1.98 -8.05
C LEU A 23 1.67 -3.29 -7.93
N ARG A 24 0.36 -3.19 -7.70
CA ARG A 24 -0.53 -4.34 -7.61
C ARG A 24 -0.40 -5.27 -8.82
N ASP A 25 -0.44 -4.73 -10.03
CA ASP A 25 -0.38 -5.51 -11.28
C ASP A 25 1.00 -6.16 -11.50
N ALA A 26 2.08 -5.54 -11.05
CA ALA A 26 3.42 -6.13 -11.08
C ALA A 26 3.58 -7.28 -10.07
N ILE A 27 2.85 -7.22 -8.96
CA ILE A 27 2.93 -8.18 -7.84
C ILE A 27 1.97 -9.36 -8.03
N ALA A 28 0.78 -9.12 -8.58
CA ALA A 28 -0.25 -10.14 -8.78
C ALA A 28 0.18 -11.44 -9.48
N PRO A 29 1.08 -11.44 -10.50
CA PRO A 29 1.49 -12.67 -11.15
C PRO A 29 2.63 -13.42 -10.44
N LEU A 30 3.22 -12.86 -9.37
CA LEU A 30 4.37 -13.46 -8.71
C LEU A 30 3.95 -14.60 -7.77
N THR A 31 4.81 -15.62 -7.66
CA THR A 31 4.63 -16.74 -6.72
C THR A 31 5.21 -16.42 -5.34
N ASP A 32 4.81 -17.18 -4.33
CA ASP A 32 5.34 -17.06 -2.96
C ASP A 32 6.87 -17.21 -2.93
N GLU A 33 7.44 -18.11 -3.73
CA GLU A 33 8.89 -18.29 -3.83
C GLU A 33 9.59 -17.07 -4.43
N GLN A 34 8.95 -16.39 -5.39
CA GLN A 34 9.49 -15.17 -5.98
C GLN A 34 9.51 -14.02 -4.97
N PHE A 35 8.62 -14.00 -3.98
CA PHE A 35 8.65 -13.00 -2.90
C PHE A 35 9.82 -13.17 -1.93
N LEU A 36 10.42 -14.36 -1.88
CA LEU A 36 11.62 -14.62 -1.09
C LEU A 36 12.90 -14.08 -1.76
N ILE A 37 12.83 -13.68 -3.04
CA ILE A 37 13.99 -13.14 -3.77
C ILE A 37 14.42 -11.82 -3.14
N GLN A 38 15.70 -11.75 -2.82
CA GLN A 38 16.36 -10.55 -2.34
C GLN A 38 17.02 -9.82 -3.52
N PRO A 39 16.62 -8.60 -3.88
CA PRO A 39 17.15 -7.91 -5.07
C PRO A 39 18.66 -7.63 -5.00
N ALA A 40 19.19 -7.42 -3.80
CA ALA A 40 20.62 -7.25 -3.53
C ALA A 40 20.94 -7.67 -2.08
N PRO A 41 22.20 -8.06 -1.74
CA PRO A 41 22.56 -8.61 -0.42
C PRO A 41 22.22 -7.75 0.81
N HIS A 42 21.95 -6.45 0.63
CA HIS A 42 21.63 -5.50 1.70
C HIS A 42 20.16 -5.02 1.68
N MET A 43 19.35 -5.52 0.74
CA MET A 43 17.93 -5.19 0.64
C MET A 43 17.07 -6.25 1.32
N TRP A 44 15.84 -5.90 1.67
CA TRP A 44 14.84 -6.89 2.09
C TRP A 44 14.38 -7.76 0.90
N PRO A 45 13.89 -8.98 1.16
CA PRO A 45 13.12 -9.75 0.19
C PRO A 45 11.93 -8.96 -0.34
N LEU A 46 11.52 -9.23 -1.58
CA LEU A 46 10.40 -8.53 -2.23
C LEU A 46 9.13 -8.54 -1.36
N GLY A 47 8.80 -9.69 -0.76
CA GLY A 47 7.63 -9.82 0.11
C GLY A 47 7.69 -8.89 1.31
N GLN A 48 8.86 -8.75 1.94
CA GLN A 48 9.06 -7.87 3.10
C GLN A 48 8.98 -6.39 2.70
N ILE A 49 9.45 -6.01 1.50
CA ILE A 49 9.29 -4.63 1.00
C ILE A 49 7.81 -4.27 0.85
N LEU A 50 7.01 -5.16 0.26
CA LEU A 50 5.57 -4.95 0.07
C LEU A 50 4.82 -4.92 1.40
N GLN A 51 5.15 -5.85 2.29
CA GLN A 51 4.61 -5.90 3.64
C GLN A 51 4.87 -4.58 4.39
N HIS A 52 6.08 -4.01 4.24
CA HIS A 52 6.41 -2.72 4.82
C HIS A 52 5.59 -1.58 4.22
N ILE A 53 5.39 -1.55 2.89
CA ILE A 53 4.53 -0.54 2.24
C ILE A 53 3.11 -0.59 2.80
N ILE A 54 2.53 -1.77 2.93
CA ILE A 54 1.17 -1.98 3.47
C ILE A 54 1.08 -1.49 4.92
N SER A 55 2.02 -1.89 5.77
CA SER A 55 2.07 -1.48 7.18
C SER A 55 2.22 0.03 7.34
N VAL A 56 3.12 0.67 6.57
CA VAL A 56 3.36 2.11 6.67
C VAL A 56 2.15 2.91 6.20
N ARG A 57 1.43 2.46 5.16
CA ARG A 57 0.17 3.07 4.74
C ARG A 57 -0.86 3.03 5.87
N ALA A 58 -1.05 1.86 6.46
CA ALA A 58 -1.99 1.69 7.55
C ALA A 58 -1.61 2.57 8.77
N GLY A 59 -0.37 2.48 9.24
CA GLY A 59 0.11 3.23 10.41
C GLY A 59 0.14 4.75 10.23
N TRP A 60 0.38 5.27 9.01
CA TRP A 60 0.27 6.71 8.76
C TRP A 60 -1.17 7.19 8.93
N PHE A 61 -2.14 6.48 8.37
CA PHE A 61 -3.51 6.95 8.41
C PHE A 61 -4.21 6.65 9.74
N SER A 62 -4.10 5.43 10.28
CA SER A 62 -4.73 5.10 11.56
C SER A 62 -3.97 5.71 12.74
N GLY A 63 -2.64 5.60 12.75
CA GLY A 63 -1.81 6.06 13.85
C GLY A 63 -1.54 7.57 13.85
N THR A 64 -1.14 8.13 12.71
CA THR A 64 -0.72 9.55 12.65
C THR A 64 -1.89 10.50 12.39
N LEU A 65 -2.81 10.15 11.49
CA LEU A 65 -4.02 10.94 11.25
C LEU A 65 -5.16 10.60 12.22
N GLN A 66 -4.96 9.61 13.10
CA GLN A 66 -5.91 9.19 14.14
C GLN A 66 -7.29 8.79 13.59
N ASP A 67 -7.33 8.30 12.34
CA ASP A 67 -8.54 7.73 11.72
C ASP A 67 -8.60 6.24 12.03
N ASP A 68 -9.06 5.93 13.25
CA ASP A 68 -9.04 4.58 13.82
C ASP A 68 -9.86 3.60 12.97
N ASP A 69 -9.25 2.44 12.71
CA ASP A 69 -9.84 1.37 11.89
C ASP A 69 -9.16 0.04 12.23
N GLU A 70 -9.98 -0.94 12.61
CA GLU A 70 -9.52 -2.25 13.06
C GLU A 70 -8.66 -2.97 12.00
N SER A 71 -9.03 -2.84 10.72
CA SER A 71 -8.29 -3.48 9.63
C SER A 71 -6.92 -2.81 9.44
N MET A 72 -6.86 -1.48 9.53
CA MET A 72 -5.59 -0.75 9.44
C MET A 72 -4.70 -1.04 10.64
N ASN A 73 -5.27 -1.15 11.84
CA ASN A 73 -4.50 -1.53 13.02
C ASN A 73 -3.88 -2.93 12.85
N ALA A 74 -4.62 -3.88 12.26
CA ALA A 74 -4.08 -5.20 11.94
C ALA A 74 -2.96 -5.14 10.87
N TYR A 75 -3.11 -4.32 9.83
CA TYR A 75 -2.08 -4.13 8.81
C TYR A 75 -0.84 -3.40 9.32
N MET A 76 -0.98 -2.49 10.28
CA MET A 76 0.14 -1.79 10.91
C MET A 76 1.10 -2.80 11.56
N GLU A 77 0.58 -3.84 12.21
CA GLU A 77 1.40 -4.89 12.84
C GLU A 77 2.23 -5.70 11.85
N TRP A 78 1.94 -5.64 10.55
CA TRP A 78 2.74 -6.34 9.55
C TRP A 78 4.16 -5.78 9.40
N GLY A 79 4.39 -4.55 9.85
CA GLY A 79 5.70 -3.90 9.79
C GLY A 79 6.63 -4.24 10.96
N GLN A 80 6.15 -5.02 11.95
CA GLN A 80 6.97 -5.45 13.07
C GLN A 80 8.06 -6.41 12.61
N ARG A 81 9.23 -6.36 13.26
CA ARG A 81 10.39 -7.19 12.93
C ARG A 81 10.06 -8.69 12.90
N GLU A 82 9.23 -9.15 13.83
CA GLU A 82 8.86 -10.55 13.99
C GLU A 82 7.57 -10.92 13.23
N SER A 83 7.02 -10.00 12.41
CA SER A 83 5.82 -10.32 11.63
C SER A 83 6.13 -11.46 10.66
N PRO A 84 5.27 -12.49 10.58
CA PRO A 84 5.48 -13.57 9.64
C PRO A 84 5.44 -13.06 8.19
N ALA A 85 6.11 -13.81 7.31
CA ALA A 85 6.01 -13.61 5.87
C ALA A 85 4.57 -13.80 5.39
N ARG A 86 4.20 -13.11 4.32
CA ARG A 86 2.86 -13.11 3.73
C ARG A 86 2.89 -13.75 2.36
N SER A 87 1.82 -14.48 2.04
CA SER A 87 1.60 -14.99 0.69
C SER A 87 1.36 -13.86 -0.32
N ALA A 88 1.58 -14.16 -1.59
CA ALA A 88 1.27 -13.28 -2.71
C ALA A 88 -0.16 -12.73 -2.62
N ALA A 89 -1.13 -13.61 -2.33
CA ALA A 89 -2.54 -13.27 -2.24
C ALA A 89 -2.84 -12.33 -1.07
N GLU A 90 -2.18 -12.50 0.08
CA GLU A 90 -2.29 -11.58 1.22
C GLU A 90 -1.70 -10.22 0.89
N LEU A 91 -0.55 -10.16 0.21
CA LEU A 91 0.10 -8.90 -0.14
C LEU A 91 -0.71 -8.10 -1.16
N VAL A 92 -1.24 -8.74 -2.21
CA VAL A 92 -2.12 -8.07 -3.19
C VAL A 92 -3.37 -7.53 -2.51
N ARG A 93 -4.00 -8.34 -1.65
CA ARG A 93 -5.16 -7.91 -0.86
C ARG A 93 -4.83 -6.72 0.04
N GLY A 94 -3.70 -6.75 0.75
CA GLY A 94 -3.28 -5.65 1.62
C GLY A 94 -3.01 -4.35 0.85
N LEU A 95 -2.46 -4.42 -0.37
CA LEU A 95 -2.32 -3.25 -1.24
C LEU A 95 -3.69 -2.67 -1.63
N ASP A 96 -4.64 -3.53 -2.00
CA ASP A 96 -5.99 -3.12 -2.41
C ASP A 96 -6.78 -2.53 -1.23
N GLU A 97 -6.77 -3.18 -0.07
CA GLU A 97 -7.54 -2.75 1.11
C GLU A 97 -6.96 -1.47 1.74
N THR A 98 -5.63 -1.36 1.88
CA THR A 98 -5.02 -0.11 2.35
C THR A 98 -5.22 1.04 1.36
N TRP A 99 -5.25 0.76 0.05
CA TRP A 99 -5.57 1.80 -0.94
C TRP A 99 -7.03 2.24 -0.87
N ALA A 100 -7.98 1.29 -0.80
CA ALA A 100 -9.40 1.60 -0.65
C ALA A 100 -9.66 2.42 0.63
N PHE A 101 -8.93 2.11 1.71
CA PHE A 101 -8.94 2.92 2.91
C PHE A 101 -8.51 4.36 2.59
N ILE A 102 -7.32 4.56 2.00
CA ILE A 102 -6.78 5.89 1.69
C ILE A 102 -7.73 6.68 0.78
N GLU A 103 -8.23 6.04 -0.28
CA GLU A 103 -9.13 6.64 -1.26
C GLU A 103 -10.40 7.22 -0.62
N SER A 104 -11.04 6.49 0.29
CA SER A 104 -12.25 6.98 0.96
C SER A 104 -11.99 8.17 1.91
N ARG A 105 -10.74 8.37 2.36
CA ARG A 105 -10.34 9.51 3.19
C ARG A 105 -10.09 10.72 2.32
N LEU A 106 -9.34 10.52 1.23
CA LEU A 106 -9.08 11.57 0.25
C LEU A 106 -10.38 12.14 -0.31
N GLN A 107 -11.36 11.29 -0.65
CA GLN A 107 -12.69 11.73 -1.11
C GLN A 107 -13.48 12.58 -0.10
N ARG A 108 -13.17 12.51 1.20
CA ARG A 108 -13.80 13.36 2.23
C ARG A 108 -13.06 14.68 2.43
N TRP A 109 -11.78 14.74 2.06
CA TRP A 109 -10.91 15.90 2.27
C TRP A 109 -10.78 16.80 1.03
N THR A 110 -11.22 16.33 -0.13
CA THR A 110 -11.28 17.05 -1.41
C THR A 110 -12.71 17.24 -1.86
#